data_AF-A0A4U5TWC2-F1
#
_entry.id   AF-A0A4U5TWC2-F1
#
_cell.length_a   1.000
_cell.length_b   1.000
_cell.length_c   1.000
_cell.angle_alpha   90.00
_cell.angle_beta   90.00
_cell.angle_gamma   90.00
#
_symmetry.space_group_name_H-M   'P 1'
#
loop_
_entity.id
_entity.type
_entity.pdbx_description
1 polymer ?
#
loop_
_entity_poly.entity_id
_entity_poly.type
_entity_poly.pdbx_seq_one_letter_code
_entity_poly.pdbx_strand_id
1 'polypeptide(L)'
;MAVFKPENVEDFYEIGEVLGSGHFGQVRQVSERTSGTCWAAKFLKIRKTAGSRLGVERSSVEKEVQILHTVQHANIVTLKDVFESRAEVVLILEL
;
A
#
# COMPACT_ATOMS: atom_id res chain seq x y z
N MET A 1 0.70 14.93 -7.32
CA MET A 1 -0.06 13.69 -7.59
C MET A 1 0.78 12.56 -7.05
N ALA A 2 0.23 11.69 -6.21
CA ALA A 2 0.95 10.48 -5.81
C ALA A 2 1.28 9.67 -7.06
N VAL A 3 2.56 9.36 -7.25
CA VAL A 3 3.02 8.61 -8.42
C VAL A 3 2.81 7.13 -8.12
N PHE A 4 1.84 6.53 -8.80
CA PHE A 4 1.62 5.08 -8.75
C PHE A 4 2.71 4.40 -9.58
N LYS A 5 3.52 3.55 -8.94
CA LYS A 5 4.56 2.77 -9.61
C LYS A 5 3.94 1.48 -10.18
N PRO A 6 4.05 1.22 -11.49
CA PRO A 6 3.51 0.00 -12.11
C PRO A 6 4.41 -1.23 -11.93
N GLU A 7 5.56 -1.08 -11.27
CA GLU A 7 6.56 -2.12 -11.04
C GLU A 7 6.16 -3.02 -9.86
N ASN A 8 6.80 -4.20 -9.73
CA ASN A 8 6.50 -5.09 -8.62
C ASN A 8 7.17 -4.57 -7.34
N VAL A 9 6.44 -4.59 -6.23
CA VAL A 9 6.98 -4.19 -4.92
C VAL A 9 8.17 -5.05 -4.49
N GLU A 10 8.21 -6.32 -4.89
CA GLU A 10 9.26 -7.30 -4.56
C GLU A 10 10.64 -6.96 -5.16
N ASP A 11 10.65 -6.16 -6.23
CA ASP A 11 11.87 -5.69 -6.91
C ASP A 11 12.61 -4.65 -6.05
N PHE A 12 11.87 -3.90 -5.22
CA PHE A 12 12.41 -2.81 -4.38
C PHE A 12 12.44 -3.18 -2.89
N TYR A 13 11.53 -4.05 -2.45
CA TYR A 13 11.34 -4.39 -1.05
C TYR A 13 11.34 -5.91 -0.85
N GLU A 14 11.94 -6.35 0.25
CA GLU A 14 11.86 -7.72 0.72
C GLU A 14 10.63 -7.87 1.62
N ILE A 15 9.72 -8.80 1.27
CA ILE A 15 8.49 -9.02 2.03
C ILE A 15 8.77 -9.91 3.23
N GLY A 16 8.48 -9.39 4.43
CA GLY A 16 8.61 -10.08 5.70
C GLY A 16 7.28 -10.59 6.26
N GLU A 17 7.18 -10.53 7.59
CA GLU A 17 6.07 -11.10 8.35
C GLU A 17 4.76 -10.31 8.21
N VAL A 18 3.65 -10.94 8.60
CA VAL A 18 2.33 -10.31 8.60
C VAL A 18 2.14 -9.51 9.88
N LEU A 19 2.00 -8.19 9.74
CA LEU A 19 1.72 -7.28 10.85
C LEU A 19 0.23 -7.20 11.18
N GLY A 20 -0.63 -7.41 10.18
CA GLY A 20 -2.08 -7.38 10.39
C GLY A 20 -2.87 -7.87 9.19
N SER A 21 -4.07 -8.40 9.44
CA SER A 21 -5.01 -8.82 8.40
C SER A 21 -6.33 -8.08 8.56
N GLY A 22 -6.88 -7.62 7.44
CA GLY A 22 -8.14 -6.90 7.40
C GLY A 22 -9.06 -7.42 6.30
N HIS A 23 -10.29 -6.90 6.26
CA HIS A 23 -11.30 -7.34 5.30
C HIS A 23 -10.89 -7.15 3.83
N PHE A 24 -10.06 -6.14 3.56
CA PHE A 24 -9.70 -5.70 2.22
C PHE A 24 -8.28 -6.10 1.80
N GLY A 25 -7.49 -6.66 2.71
CA GLY A 25 -6.05 -6.71 2.52
C GLY A 25 -5.27 -7.20 3.72
N GLN A 26 -3.96 -7.28 3.54
CA GLN A 26 -3.00 -7.67 4.56
C GLN A 26 -1.91 -6.61 4.67
N VAL A 27 -1.47 -6.32 5.88
CA VAL A 27 -0.30 -5.49 6.15
C VAL A 27 0.85 -6.41 6.49
N ARG A 28 1.98 -6.25 5.79
CA ARG A 28 3.22 -6.99 6.06
C ARG A 28 4.34 -6.02 6.35
N GLN A 29 5.29 -6.44 7.18
CA GLN A 29 6.56 -5.75 7.28
C GLN A 29 7.33 -5.96 5.98
N VAL A 30 7.99 -4.92 5.49
CA VAL A 30 8.86 -5.00 4.32
C VAL A 30 10.16 -4.26 4.59
N SER A 31 11.25 -4.75 4.03
CA SER A 31 12.56 -4.12 4.16
C SER A 31 12.99 -3.58 2.80
N GLU A 32 13.33 -2.30 2.73
CA GLU A 32 13.81 -1.68 1.50
C GLU A 32 15.18 -2.27 1.12
N ARG A 33 15.31 -2.83 -0.08
CA ARG A 33 16.53 -3.54 -0.51
C ARG A 33 17.76 -2.62 -0.60
N THR A 34 17.55 -1.35 -0.90
CA THR A 34 18.63 -0.37 -1.10
C THR A 34 19.19 0.16 0.22
N SER A 35 18.32 0.38 1.22
CA SER A 35 18.69 1.03 2.48
C SER A 35 18.69 0.08 3.69
N GLY A 36 18.01 -1.06 3.58
CA GLY A 36 17.73 -1.96 4.71
C GLY A 36 16.66 -1.43 5.69
N THR A 37 16.05 -0.27 5.41
CA THR A 37 15.05 0.34 6.30
C THR A 37 13.76 -0.47 6.27
N CYS A 38 13.18 -0.71 7.44
CA CYS A 38 11.91 -1.42 7.58
C CYS A 38 10.73 -0.45 7.39
N TRP A 39 9.70 -0.93 6.69
CA TRP A 39 8.46 -0.24 6.37
C TRP A 39 7.28 -1.20 6.53
N ALA A 40 6.06 -0.68 6.49
CA ALA A 40 4.84 -1.48 6.42
C ALA A 40 4.24 -1.42 5.01
N ALA A 41 3.98 -2.57 4.39
CA ALA A 41 3.29 -2.66 3.11
C ALA A 41 1.85 -3.13 3.32
N LYS A 42 0.88 -2.26 2.99
CA LYS A 42 -0.56 -2.58 3.00
C LYS A 42 -1.00 -3.02 1.61
N PHE A 43 -1.21 -4.33 1.45
CA PHE A 43 -1.69 -4.96 0.22
C PHE A 43 -3.21 -4.89 0.13
N LEU A 44 -3.73 -4.06 -0.77
CA LEU A 44 -5.16 -3.83 -0.99
C LEU A 44 -5.60 -4.51 -2.28
N LYS A 45 -6.61 -5.37 -2.22
CA LYS A 45 -7.17 -6.00 -3.44
C LYS A 45 -8.17 -5.07 -4.12
N ILE A 46 -7.99 -4.80 -5.41
CA ILE A 46 -8.90 -3.95 -6.18
C ILE A 46 -10.08 -4.75 -6.73
N ARG A 47 -11.29 -4.20 -6.61
CA ARG A 47 -12.50 -4.79 -7.20
C ARG A 47 -12.41 -4.75 -8.73
N LYS A 48 -12.59 -5.91 -9.36
CA LYS A 48 -12.62 -6.04 -10.83
C LYS A 48 -13.98 -5.70 -11.45
N THR A 49 -15.08 -5.85 -10.71
CA THR A 49 -16.45 -5.67 -11.21
C THR A 49 -17.34 -4.94 -10.19
N ALA A 50 -18.19 -4.05 -10.69
CA ALA A 50 -19.22 -3.38 -9.90
C ALA A 50 -20.25 -4.43 -9.44
N GLY A 51 -20.21 -4.80 -8.16
CA GLY A 51 -21.06 -5.84 -7.57
C GLY A 51 -20.30 -6.94 -6.81
N SER A 52 -18.97 -7.04 -6.96
CA SER A 52 -18.17 -7.93 -6.12
C SER A 52 -18.09 -7.41 -4.68
N ARG A 53 -18.43 -8.26 -3.71
CA ARG A 53 -18.21 -7.97 -2.28
C ARG A 53 -16.72 -8.03 -1.88
N LEU A 54 -15.87 -8.62 -2.74
CA LEU A 54 -14.45 -8.86 -2.47
C LEU A 54 -13.58 -7.76 -3.12
N GLY A 55 -12.83 -7.02 -2.28
CA GLY A 55 -11.89 -5.96 -2.68
C GLY A 55 -12.37 -4.54 -2.35
N VAL A 56 -11.57 -3.54 -2.71
CA VAL A 56 -11.84 -2.10 -2.57
C VAL A 56 -12.01 -1.46 -3.94
N GLU A 57 -12.88 -0.45 -4.05
CA GLU A 57 -12.98 0.37 -5.26
C GLU A 57 -11.73 1.23 -5.44
N ARG A 58 -11.24 1.34 -6.67
CA ARG A 58 -10.03 2.13 -6.98
C ARG A 58 -10.14 3.57 -6.48
N SER A 59 -11.31 4.19 -6.63
CA SER A 59 -11.61 5.54 -6.14
C SER A 59 -11.43 5.71 -4.63
N SER A 60 -11.68 4.66 -3.83
CA SER A 60 -11.48 4.69 -2.38
C SER A 60 -9.99 4.60 -2.03
N VAL A 61 -9.23 3.79 -2.78
CA VAL A 61 -7.77 3.71 -2.62
C VAL A 61 -7.10 5.02 -3.03
N GLU A 62 -7.53 5.63 -4.14
CA GLU A 62 -7.05 6.94 -4.59
C GLU A 62 -7.31 8.03 -3.54
N LYS A 63 -8.49 8.03 -2.90
CA LYS A 63 -8.79 8.93 -1.79
C LYS A 63 -7.89 8.70 -0.59
N GLU A 64 -7.65 7.44 -0.21
CA GLU A 64 -6.76 7.11 0.91
C GLU A 64 -5.33 7.61 0.64
N VAL A 65 -4.81 7.37 -0.56
CA VAL A 65 -3.51 7.88 -1.02
C VAL A 65 -3.47 9.40 -1.00
N GLN A 66 -4.52 10.07 -1.49
CA GLN A 66 -4.59 11.53 -1.52
C GLN A 66 -4.56 12.13 -0.12
N ILE A 67 -5.29 11.55 0.83
CA ILE A 67 -5.31 12.00 2.23
C ILE A 67 -3.94 11.79 2.87
N LEU A 68 -3.34 10.60 2.71
CA LEU A 68 -2.02 10.32 3.29
C LEU A 68 -0.91 11.19 2.70
N HIS A 69 -1.06 11.64 1.45
CA HIS A 69 -0.12 12.56 0.83
C HIS A 69 -0.27 14.01 1.32
N THR A 70 -1.45 14.43 1.78
CA THR A 70 -1.65 15.80 2.30
C THR A 70 -1.32 15.94 3.78
N VAL A 71 -1.17 14.81 4.48
CA VAL A 71 -0.94 14.79 5.92
C VAL A 71 0.51 14.44 6.23
N GLN A 72 1.23 15.38 6.84
CA GLN A 72 2.60 15.17 7.31
C GLN A 72 2.68 15.63 8.77
N HIS A 73 2.68 14.69 9.70
CA HIS A 73 2.65 14.98 11.12
C HIS A 73 3.27 13.84 11.93
N ALA A 74 4.01 14.15 13.00
CA ALA A 74 4.75 13.15 13.79
C ALA A 74 3.88 12.03 14.43
N ASN A 75 2.58 12.29 14.60
CA ASN A 75 1.62 11.32 15.16
C ASN A 75 0.74 10.66 14.09
N ILE A 76 1.05 10.82 12.80
CA ILE A 76 0.28 10.24 11.70
C ILE A 76 1.25 9.53 10.76
N VAL A 77 0.91 8.30 10.41
CA VAL A 77 1.69 7.47 9.49
C VAL A 77 1.93 8.17 8.16
N THR A 78 3.19 8.20 7.73
CA THR A 78 3.59 8.80 6.46
C THR A 78 3.53 7.77 5.32
N LEU A 79 3.01 8.18 4.16
CA LEU A 79 3.05 7.39 2.93
C LEU A 79 4.38 7.65 2.20
N LYS A 80 5.17 6.61 2.00
CA LYS A 80 6.44 6.66 1.27
C LYS A 80 6.25 6.44 -0.22
N ASP A 81 5.70 5.28 -0.58
CA ASP A 81 5.55 4.83 -1.97
C ASP A 81 4.19 4.16 -2.19
N VAL A 82 3.74 4.17 -3.44
CA VAL A 82 2.53 3.47 -3.86
C VAL A 82 2.84 2.63 -5.10
N PHE A 83 2.57 1.33 -5.00
CA PHE A 83 2.67 0.40 -6.12
C PHE A 83 1.27 -0.01 -6.57
N GLU A 84 1.05 -0.04 -7.87
CA GLU A 84 -0.23 -0.44 -8.46
C GLU A 84 -0.04 -1.54 -9.49
N SER A 85 -0.83 -2.58 -9.34
CA SER A 85 -1.01 -3.64 -10.33
C SER A 85 -2.48 -3.73 -10.72
N ARG A 86 -2.78 -4.51 -11.77
CA ARG A 86 -4.15 -4.66 -12.31
C ARG A 86 -5.17 -5.22 -11.31
N ALA A 87 -4.70 -5.89 -10.25
CA ALA A 87 -5.55 -6.56 -9.27
C ALA A 87 -5.35 -6.07 -7.83
N GLU A 88 -4.29 -5.32 -7.56
CA GLU A 88 -3.91 -4.92 -6.21
C GLU A 88 -3.15 -3.61 -6.20
N VAL A 89 -3.26 -2.88 -5.09
CA VAL A 89 -2.47 -1.69 -4.79
C VAL A 89 -1.73 -1.95 -3.48
N VAL A 90 -0.46 -1.59 -3.44
CA VAL A 90 0.38 -1.73 -2.24
C VAL A 90 0.83 -0.35 -1.79
N LEU A 91 0.49 -0.01 -0.55
CA LEU A 91 0.92 1.24 0.09
C LEU A 91 2.12 0.96 0.98
N ILE A 92 3.24 1.65 0.76
CA ILE A 92 4.40 1.62 1.64
C ILE A 92 4.27 2.75 2.65
N LEU A 93 4.18 2.37 3.92
CA LEU A 93 3.89 3.22 5.05
C LEU A 93 5.05 3.15 6.05
N GLU A 94 5.22 4.22 6.81
CA GLU A 94 6.09 4.26 7.99
C GLU A 94 5.70 3.13 8.98
N LEU A 95 6.70 2.40 9.48
CA LEU A 95 6.56 1.32 10.47
C LEU A 95 6.78 1.83 11.89
#